data_AF-A0A2H9QI04-F1
#
_entry.id   AF-A0A2H9QI04-F1
#
_cell.length_a   1.000
_cell.length_b   1.000
_cell.length_c   1.000
_cell.angle_alpha   90.00
_cell.angle_beta   90.00
_cell.angle_gamma   90.00
#
_symmetry.space_group_name_H-M   'P 1'
#
loop_
_entity.id
_entity.type
_entity.pdbx_description
1 polymer ?
#
loop_
_entity_poly.entity_id
_entity_poly.type
_entity_poly.pdbx_seq_one_letter_code
_entity_poly.pdbx_strand_id
1 'polypeptide(L)' 'AVPQLLNAFKRLGMEPAPMVAANPERLPEDQRALWGSYYDERPMVCLGDIAAGFDSLRDFDNTWLGAKALA' A
#
# COMPACT_ATOMS: atom_id res chain seq x y z
N ALA A 1 -7.10 -9.83 3.51
CA ALA A 1 -6.00 -9.26 2.71
C ALA A 1 -5.64 -7.80 3.04
N VAL A 2 -6.60 -6.89 3.28
CA VAL A 2 -6.33 -5.44 3.45
C VAL A 2 -5.34 -5.05 4.57
N PRO A 3 -5.37 -5.64 5.78
CA PRO A 3 -4.47 -5.23 6.86
C PRO A 3 -3.00 -5.55 6.57
N GLN A 4 -2.75 -6.67 5.88
CA GLN A 4 -1.39 -7.12 5.58
C GLN A 4 -0.72 -6.18 4.56
N LEU A 5 -1.45 -5.75 3.54
CA LEU A 5 -0.96 -4.83 2.53
C LEU A 5 -0.74 -3.41 3.10
N LEU A 6 -1.67 -2.90 3.92
CA LEU A 6 -1.49 -1.63 4.62
C LEU A 6 -0.25 -1.65 5.53
N ASN A 7 -0.03 -2.74 6.26
CA ASN A 7 1.14 -2.89 7.12
C ASN A 7 2.44 -2.94 6.33
N ALA A 8 2.43 -3.52 5.11
CA ALA A 8 3.59 -3.50 4.24
C ALA A 8 3.93 -2.06 3.81
N PHE A 9 2.95 -1.26 3.41
CA PHE A 9 3.15 0.15 3.06
C PHE A 9 3.65 1.00 4.24
N LYS A 10 3.10 0.80 5.45
CA LYS A 10 3.58 1.45 6.69
C LYS A 10 5.05 1.20 6.96
N ARG A 11 5.52 -0.03 6.74
CA ARG A 11 6.94 -0.38 6.92
C ARG A 11 7.86 0.24 5.87
N LEU A 12 7.31 0.65 4.73
CA LEU A 12 8.02 1.39 3.67
C LEU A 12 7.96 2.91 3.88
N GLY A 13 7.51 3.37 5.05
CA GLY A 13 7.40 4.80 5.35
C GLY A 13 6.22 5.50 4.67
N MET A 14 5.29 4.75 4.08
CA MET A 14 4.04 5.28 3.56
C MET A 14 2.92 5.10 4.58
N GLU A 15 2.07 6.10 4.75
CA GLU A 15 0.87 5.98 5.59
C GLU A 15 -0.40 6.09 4.73
N PRO A 16 -0.85 4.99 4.08
CA PRO A 16 -2.09 5.03 3.30
C PRO A 16 -3.29 5.24 4.21
N ALA A 17 -4.08 6.27 3.92
CA ALA A 17 -5.33 6.59 4.58
C ALA A 17 -6.51 5.91 3.85
N PRO A 18 -7.32 5.07 4.53
CA PRO A 18 -8.55 4.54 3.94
C PRO A 18 -9.53 5.67 3.62
N MET A 19 -10.10 5.65 2.42
CA MET A 19 -11.00 6.69 1.93
C MET A 19 -12.44 6.19 1.80
N VAL A 20 -12.64 5.12 1.03
CA VAL A 20 -13.98 4.64 0.67
C VAL A 20 -13.96 3.14 0.42
N ALA A 21 -15.07 2.46 0.68
CA ALA A 21 -15.23 1.06 0.30
C ALA A 21 -15.10 0.91 -1.22
N ALA A 22 -14.34 -0.08 -1.68
CA ALA A 22 -14.26 -0.41 -3.09
C ALA A 22 -15.61 -0.96 -3.56
N ASN A 23 -16.15 -0.37 -4.63
CA ASN A 23 -17.45 -0.73 -5.17
C ASN A 23 -17.30 -1.70 -6.36
N PRO A 24 -17.78 -2.96 -6.26
CA PRO A 24 -17.69 -3.93 -7.35
C PRO A 24 -18.43 -3.50 -8.61
N GLU A 25 -19.45 -2.64 -8.47
CA GLU A 25 -20.22 -2.10 -9.61
C GLU A 25 -19.39 -1.18 -10.51
N ARG A 26 -18.20 -0.76 -10.07
CA ARG A 26 -17.25 0.00 -10.90
C ARG A 26 -16.48 -0.86 -11.89
N LEU A 27 -16.55 -2.18 -11.78
CA LEU A 27 -15.97 -3.11 -12.74
C LEU A 27 -17.00 -3.44 -13.84
N PRO A 28 -16.52 -3.65 -15.10
CA PRO A 28 -17.33 -4.27 -16.14
C PRO A 28 -17.93 -5.60 -15.66
N GLU A 29 -19.17 -5.88 -16.04
CA GLU A 29 -19.94 -7.01 -15.49
C GLU A 29 -19.27 -8.37 -15.76
N ASP A 30 -18.68 -8.54 -16.94
CA ASP A 30 -17.89 -9.72 -17.34
C ASP A 30 -16.63 -9.93 -16.48
N GLN A 31 -16.11 -8.87 -15.87
CA GLN A 31 -14.90 -8.91 -15.06
C GLN A 31 -15.19 -9.20 -13.59
N ARG A 32 -16.40 -8.92 -13.07
CA ARG A 32 -16.71 -9.04 -11.64
C ARG A 32 -16.46 -10.45 -11.10
N ALA A 33 -16.84 -11.47 -11.87
CA ALA A 33 -16.66 -12.88 -11.49
C ALA A 33 -15.18 -13.29 -11.39
N LEU A 34 -14.28 -12.66 -12.15
CA LEU A 34 -12.85 -12.98 -12.16
C LEU A 34 -12.14 -12.57 -10.87
N TRP A 35 -12.73 -11.64 -10.11
CA TRP A 35 -12.18 -11.20 -8.83
C TRP A 35 -12.52 -12.18 -7.69
N GLY A 36 -13.31 -13.23 -7.95
CA GLY A 36 -13.64 -14.27 -6.97
C GLY A 36 -14.20 -13.68 -5.67
N SER A 37 -13.65 -14.09 -4.53
CA SER A 37 -14.06 -13.63 -3.19
C SER A 37 -13.42 -12.30 -2.77
N TYR A 38 -12.75 -11.57 -3.66
CA TYR A 38 -12.04 -10.33 -3.30
C TYR A 38 -12.96 -9.30 -2.65
N TYR A 39 -14.16 -9.09 -3.19
CA TYR A 39 -15.12 -8.12 -2.65
C TYR A 39 -15.84 -8.62 -1.39
N ASP A 40 -15.83 -9.92 -1.11
CA ASP A 40 -16.37 -10.47 0.14
C ASP A 40 -15.60 -9.96 1.37
N GLU A 41 -14.30 -9.67 1.19
CA GLU A 41 -13.43 -9.11 2.22
C GLU A 41 -13.63 -7.61 2.49
N ARG A 42 -14.59 -6.96 1.81
CA ARG A 42 -14.90 -5.52 1.92
C ARG A 42 -13.64 -4.64 1.75
N PRO A 43 -13.00 -4.70 0.58
CA PRO A 43 -11.77 -3.94 0.32
C PRO A 43 -12.02 -2.43 0.38
N MET A 44 -10.98 -1.68 0.77
CA MET A 44 -11.01 -0.22 0.88
C MET A 44 -10.08 0.41 -0.15
N VAL A 45 -10.54 1.47 -0.81
CA VAL A 45 -9.70 2.39 -1.57
C VAL A 45 -8.95 3.27 -0.57
N CYS A 46 -7.64 3.34 -0.71
CA CYS A 46 -6.77 4.12 0.16
C CYS A 46 -6.02 5.19 -0.64
N LEU A 47 -5.68 6.30 0.01
CA LEU A 47 -4.84 7.38 -0.52
C LEU A 47 -3.47 7.33 0.17
N GLY A 48 -2.38 7.50 -0.56
CA GLY A 48 -1.04 7.59 0.03
C GLY A 48 -0.15 8.53 -0.76
N ASP A 49 0.86 9.10 -0.09
CA ASP A 49 1.89 9.93 -0.71
C ASP A 49 3.10 9.06 -1.10
N ILE A 50 3.35 8.97 -2.39
CA ILE A 50 4.46 8.19 -2.96
C ILE A 50 5.80 8.86 -2.66
N ALA A 51 5.86 10.20 -2.66
CA ALA A 51 7.10 10.93 -2.42
C ALA A 51 7.60 10.67 -1.00
N ALA A 52 6.70 10.69 -0.01
CA ALA A 52 7.02 10.35 1.37
C ALA A 52 7.61 8.93 1.52
N GLY A 53 7.02 7.94 0.82
CA GLY A 53 7.55 6.58 0.81
C GLY A 53 8.94 6.47 0.16
N PHE A 54 9.13 7.15 -0.97
CA PHE A 54 10.42 7.19 -1.65
C PHE A 54 11.51 7.84 -0.78
N ASP A 55 11.22 8.97 -0.16
CA ASP A 55 12.13 9.66 0.73
C ASP A 55 12.51 8.77 1.92
N SER A 56 11.53 8.08 2.53
CA SER A 56 11.81 7.12 3.62
C SER A 56 12.74 5.99 3.19
N LEU A 57 12.60 5.47 1.97
CA LEU A 57 13.46 4.40 1.46
C LEU A 57 14.86 4.90 1.12
N ARG A 58 14.96 6.07 0.49
CA ARG A 58 16.24 6.73 0.19
C ARG A 58 17.02 7.04 1.46
N ASP A 59 16.35 7.58 2.48
CA ASP A 59 16.99 7.96 3.72
C ASP A 59 17.42 6.74 4.55
N PHE A 60 16.65 5.64 4.48
CA PHE A 60 17.07 4.35 5.03
C PHE A 60 18.38 3.86 4.39
N ASP A 61 18.48 3.89 3.07
CA ASP A 61 19.69 3.48 2.34
C ASP A 61 20.90 4.35 2.71
N ASN A 62 20.72 5.67 2.72
CA ASN A 62 21.75 6.63 3.12
C ASN A 62 22.23 6.42 4.57
N THR A 63 21.30 6.13 5.48
CA THR A 63 21.62 5.89 6.90
C THR A 63 22.35 4.56 7.07
N TRP A 64 21.95 3.52 6.34
CA TRP A 64 22.59 2.20 6.41
C TRP A 64 23.99 2.19 5.78
N LEU A 65 24.16 2.84 4.61
CA LEU A 65 25.47 3.03 3.99
C LEU A 65 26.40 3.91 4.85
N GLY A 66 25.86 4.98 5.44
CA GLY A 66 26.61 5.85 6.36
C GLY A 66 27.06 5.12 7.63
N ALA A 67 26.19 4.32 8.25
CA ALA A 67 26.54 3.51 9.41
C ALA A 67 27.57 2.42 9.10
N LYS A 68 27.54 1.84 7.89
CA LYS A 68 28.50 0.84 7.44
C LYS A 68 29.86 1.42 7.06
N ALA A 69 29.92 2.69 6.67
CA ALA A 69 31.18 3.38 6.38
C ALA A 69 31.94 3.82 7.65
N LEU A 70 31.26 3.90 8.79
CA LEU A 70 31.82 4.28 10.09
C LEU A 70 32.17 3.08 11.00
N ALA A 71 31.90 1.85 10.55
CA ALA A 71 32.20 0.59 11.24
C ALA A 71 33.38 -0.13 10.57
#